data_AF-A0A7S4JKR3-F1
#
_entry.id   AF-A0A7S4JKR3-F1
#
_cell.length_a   1.000
_cell.length_b   1.000
_cell.length_c   1.000
_cell.angle_alpha   90.00
_cell.angle_beta   90.00
_cell.angle_gamma   90.00
#
_symmetry.space_group_name_H-M   'P 1'
#
loop_
_entity.id
_entity.type
_entity.pdbx_description
1 polymer ?
#
loop_
_entity_poly.entity_id
_entity_poly.type
_entity_poly.pdbx_seq_one_letter_code
_entity_poly.pdbx_strand_id
1 'polypeptide(L)'
;KDDKKKKEEEEEDKEEDNDDDEEAETEDGQKVSDPTLPLDVRLESSASIVKKAYSEVPSYERLIDAALHHPISHLHKECTLRPGVPVSPMLAKPTKSVQEVLKRLNGQRFTCEYKYDGERAQVHYMSGSDYSSTSSEEEGKGKGKGDGDAATTKVFSRNLLNTTEKFPEVPLYVKEACASSGVTSFVLDTEVVAWNNDTKQFVPFQVL
;
A
#
# COMPACT_ATOMS: atom_id res chain seq x y z
N LYS A 1 -70.75 -6.51 -3.71
CA LYS A 1 -69.41 -7.14 -3.88
C LYS A 1 -68.43 -6.04 -4.32
N ASP A 2 -68.23 -4.92 -3.65
CA ASP A 2 -68.00 -4.58 -2.24
C ASP A 2 -66.83 -5.36 -1.61
N ASP A 3 -65.80 -4.59 -1.27
CA ASP A 3 -64.66 -4.87 -0.37
C ASP A 3 -63.52 -5.79 -0.82
N LYS A 4 -62.87 -5.49 -1.95
CA LYS A 4 -61.50 -6.02 -2.17
C LYS A 4 -60.63 -5.27 -3.18
N LYS A 5 -60.41 -3.95 -3.02
CA LYS A 5 -59.25 -3.27 -3.61
C LYS A 5 -58.99 -1.88 -3.03
N LYS A 6 -58.73 -1.81 -1.73
CA LYS A 6 -58.27 -0.58 -1.07
C LYS A 6 -57.56 -0.95 0.23
N LYS A 7 -56.27 -1.28 0.15
CA LYS A 7 -55.28 -1.36 1.24
C LYS A 7 -54.02 -2.04 0.72
N GLU A 8 -53.28 -1.36 -0.15
CA GLU A 8 -51.86 -1.66 -0.42
C GLU A 8 -51.22 -0.29 -0.73
N GLU A 9 -51.23 0.58 0.27
CA GLU A 9 -50.43 1.80 0.35
C GLU A 9 -49.69 1.71 1.69
N GLU A 10 -48.36 1.86 1.61
CA GLU A 10 -47.46 2.24 2.71
C GLU A 10 -47.23 1.20 3.82
N GLU A 11 -46.39 0.20 3.53
CA GLU A 11 -45.42 -0.29 4.53
C GLU A 11 -44.08 0.35 4.17
N GLU A 12 -43.78 1.48 4.82
CA GLU A 12 -42.43 2.00 4.96
C GLU A 12 -41.65 1.01 5.85
N ASP A 13 -40.86 0.13 5.21
CA ASP A 13 -39.76 -0.54 5.89
C ASP A 13 -38.73 0.53 6.26
N LYS A 14 -38.78 0.96 7.52
CA LYS A 14 -37.63 1.55 8.20
C LYS A 14 -36.64 0.43 8.48
N GLU A 15 -35.79 0.13 7.51
CA GLU A 15 -34.50 -0.49 7.80
C GLU A 15 -33.69 0.56 8.55
N GLU A 16 -33.68 0.44 9.88
CA GLU A 16 -32.67 1.07 10.71
C GLU A 16 -31.34 0.38 10.34
N ASP A 17 -30.51 1.09 9.56
CA ASP A 17 -29.08 0.81 9.38
C ASP A 17 -28.40 0.88 10.75
N ASN A 18 -28.53 -0.19 11.53
CA ASN A 18 -27.60 -0.52 12.59
C ASN A 18 -26.38 -1.16 11.92
N ASP A 19 -25.54 -0.32 11.32
CA ASP A 19 -24.15 -0.65 11.01
C ASP A 19 -23.37 -0.76 12.33
N ASP A 20 -23.73 -1.75 13.15
CA ASP A 20 -22.83 -2.31 14.14
C ASP A 20 -21.83 -3.17 13.36
N ASP A 21 -20.83 -2.50 12.80
CA ASP A 21 -19.61 -3.10 12.24
C ASP A 21 -18.83 -3.82 13.36
N GLU A 22 -19.31 -4.98 13.80
CA GLU A 22 -18.50 -6.00 14.47
C GLU A 22 -17.53 -6.60 13.42
N GLU A 23 -16.59 -5.78 12.95
CA GLU A 23 -15.51 -6.25 12.08
C GLU A 23 -14.58 -7.17 12.87
N ALA A 24 -14.35 -8.36 12.32
CA ALA A 24 -13.52 -9.39 12.93
C ALA A 24 -12.12 -8.88 13.29
N GLU A 25 -11.81 -8.84 14.59
CA GLU A 25 -10.44 -8.59 15.06
C GLU A 25 -9.46 -9.58 14.42
N THR A 26 -8.31 -9.07 13.97
CA THR A 26 -7.23 -9.93 13.46
C THR A 26 -6.84 -11.00 14.49
N GLU A 27 -6.39 -12.18 14.05
CA GLU A 27 -5.98 -13.28 14.95
C GLU A 27 -4.98 -12.83 16.03
N ASP A 28 -4.07 -11.92 15.69
CA ASP A 28 -3.10 -11.38 16.65
C ASP A 28 -3.74 -10.35 17.59
N GLY A 29 -4.75 -9.59 17.14
CA GLY A 29 -5.55 -8.70 17.99
C GLY A 29 -6.26 -9.47 19.11
N GLN A 30 -6.91 -10.58 18.75
CA GLN A 30 -7.58 -11.48 19.70
C GLN A 30 -6.61 -12.07 20.73
N LYS A 31 -5.38 -12.43 20.31
CA LYS A 31 -4.35 -12.94 21.24
C LYS A 31 -3.88 -11.86 22.22
N VAL A 32 -3.87 -10.59 21.84
CA VAL A 32 -3.43 -9.50 22.71
C VAL A 32 -4.48 -9.20 23.79
N SER A 33 -5.76 -9.23 23.41
CA SER A 33 -6.90 -8.97 24.28
C SER A 33 -7.23 -10.13 25.23
N ASP A 34 -6.85 -11.37 24.91
CA ASP A 34 -7.09 -12.54 25.75
C ASP A 34 -6.17 -12.58 27.00
N PRO A 35 -6.72 -12.40 28.22
CA PRO A 35 -5.96 -12.42 29.47
C PRO A 35 -5.53 -13.84 29.91
N THR A 36 -6.07 -14.90 29.28
CA THR A 36 -5.76 -16.29 29.62
C THR A 36 -4.46 -16.79 29.00
N LEU A 37 -3.95 -16.09 27.98
CA LEU A 37 -2.72 -16.43 27.30
C LEU A 37 -1.47 -16.00 28.09
N PRO A 38 -0.36 -16.77 28.02
CA PRO A 38 0.90 -16.38 28.63
C PRO A 38 1.39 -15.01 28.15
N LEU A 39 2.01 -14.24 29.04
CA LEU A 39 2.49 -12.89 28.75
C LEU A 39 3.43 -12.85 27.53
N ASP A 40 4.32 -13.82 27.39
CA ASP A 40 5.27 -13.90 26.28
C ASP A 40 4.57 -13.99 24.92
N VAL A 41 3.46 -14.76 24.84
CA VAL A 41 2.67 -14.91 23.62
C VAL A 41 1.99 -13.59 23.25
N ARG A 42 1.45 -12.90 24.26
CA ARG A 42 0.77 -11.61 24.08
C ARG A 42 1.75 -10.51 23.62
N LEU A 43 2.98 -10.53 24.15
CA LEU A 43 4.04 -9.61 23.73
C LEU A 43 4.52 -9.87 22.30
N GLU A 44 4.69 -11.13 21.90
CA GLU A 44 5.09 -11.46 20.52
C GLU A 44 3.99 -11.08 19.50
N SER A 45 2.72 -11.32 19.83
CA SER A 45 1.58 -10.87 19.00
C SER A 45 1.53 -9.35 18.90
N SER A 46 1.69 -8.64 20.02
CA SER A 46 1.74 -7.16 20.03
C SER A 46 2.88 -6.64 19.16
N ALA A 47 4.07 -7.22 19.29
CA ALA A 47 5.23 -6.86 18.48
C ALA A 47 4.99 -7.14 16.99
N SER A 48 4.29 -8.22 16.66
CA SER A 48 3.93 -8.57 15.28
C SER A 48 2.97 -7.57 14.66
N ILE A 49 1.96 -7.09 15.42
CA ILE A 49 1.04 -6.05 14.97
C ILE A 49 1.79 -4.74 14.68
N VAL A 50 2.65 -4.31 15.60
CA VAL A 50 3.44 -3.07 15.43
C VAL A 50 4.40 -3.19 14.25
N LYS A 51 5.07 -4.33 14.08
CA LYS A 51 5.95 -4.59 12.92
C LYS A 51 5.17 -4.55 11.60
N LYS A 52 3.95 -5.09 11.57
CA LYS A 52 3.08 -5.05 10.39
C LYS A 52 2.67 -3.61 10.05
N ALA A 53 2.15 -2.87 11.04
CA ALA A 53 1.76 -1.47 10.87
C ALA A 53 2.93 -0.59 10.37
N TYR A 54 4.13 -0.78 10.94
CA TYR A 54 5.34 -0.08 10.47
C TYR A 54 5.76 -0.52 9.06
N SER A 55 5.54 -1.79 8.70
CA SER A 55 5.85 -2.27 7.35
C SER A 55 4.98 -1.58 6.30
N GLU A 56 3.69 -1.36 6.61
CA GLU A 56 2.73 -0.66 5.76
C GLU A 56 2.96 0.86 5.72
N VAL A 57 3.22 1.46 6.88
CA VAL A 57 3.50 2.89 7.05
C VAL A 57 4.81 3.05 7.84
N PRO A 58 5.97 3.14 7.16
CA PRO A 58 7.30 3.22 7.78
C PRO A 58 7.59 4.65 8.27
N SER A 59 6.73 5.15 9.17
CA SER A 59 6.85 6.44 9.84
C SER A 59 6.57 6.26 11.33
N TYR A 60 7.58 6.51 12.16
CA TYR A 60 7.42 6.44 13.61
C TYR A 60 6.45 7.50 14.14
N GLU A 61 6.40 8.68 13.53
CA GLU A 61 5.48 9.75 13.93
C GLU A 61 4.03 9.27 13.84
N ARG A 62 3.63 8.71 12.68
CA ARG A 62 2.27 8.20 12.47
C ARG A 62 1.97 6.98 13.32
N LEU A 63 2.96 6.08 13.47
CA LEU A 63 2.81 4.88 14.28
C LEU A 63 2.60 5.21 15.76
N ILE A 64 3.38 6.16 16.30
CA ILE A 64 3.26 6.61 17.69
C ILE A 64 1.94 7.34 17.87
N ASP A 65 1.57 8.24 16.94
CA ASP A 65 0.31 8.97 17.01
C ASP A 65 -0.90 8.02 17.04
N ALA A 66 -0.93 7.01 16.16
CA ALA A 66 -1.97 5.99 16.16
C ALA A 66 -1.98 5.14 17.44
N ALA A 67 -0.80 4.77 17.96
CA ALA A 67 -0.68 3.98 19.18
C ALA A 67 -1.05 4.76 20.46
N LEU A 68 -1.02 6.09 20.43
CA LEU A 68 -1.45 6.95 21.54
C LEU A 68 -2.96 7.14 21.57
N HIS A 69 -3.62 7.15 20.41
CA HIS A 69 -5.06 7.41 20.29
C HIS A 69 -5.91 6.13 20.23
N HIS A 70 -5.35 5.01 19.80
CA HIS A 70 -6.09 3.75 19.58
C HIS A 70 -5.40 2.56 20.26
N PRO A 71 -6.16 1.51 20.64
CA PRO A 71 -5.58 0.25 21.10
C PRO A 71 -4.65 -0.37 20.06
N ILE A 72 -3.62 -1.10 20.52
CA ILE A 72 -2.65 -1.77 19.64
C ILE A 72 -3.33 -2.73 18.65
N SER A 73 -4.44 -3.37 19.05
CA SER A 73 -5.23 -4.24 18.16
C SER A 73 -5.77 -3.50 16.93
N HIS A 74 -6.06 -2.21 17.03
CA HIS A 74 -6.63 -1.38 15.96
C HIS A 74 -5.59 -0.65 15.11
N LEU A 75 -4.30 -0.84 15.40
CA LEU A 75 -3.22 -0.13 14.70
C LEU A 75 -3.19 -0.40 13.19
N HIS A 76 -3.68 -1.58 12.77
CA HIS A 76 -3.80 -1.96 11.37
C HIS A 76 -4.85 -1.14 10.60
N LYS A 77 -5.80 -0.49 11.29
CA LYS A 77 -6.82 0.38 10.66
C LYS A 77 -6.25 1.78 10.38
N GLU A 78 -5.46 2.29 11.33
CA GLU A 78 -4.85 3.62 11.24
C GLU A 78 -3.60 3.65 10.35
N CYS A 79 -2.79 2.58 10.38
CA CYS A 79 -1.55 2.46 9.61
C CYS A 79 -1.74 1.55 8.39
N THR A 80 -2.57 1.98 7.44
CA THR A 80 -2.83 1.26 6.19
C THR A 80 -2.00 1.77 5.02
N LEU A 81 -1.69 0.86 4.09
CA LEU A 81 -1.03 1.19 2.82
C LEU A 81 -1.84 2.25 2.05
N ARG A 82 -1.17 3.35 1.68
CA ARG A 82 -1.79 4.42 0.91
C ARG A 82 -0.84 5.02 -0.13
N PRO A 83 -1.33 5.33 -1.35
CA PRO A 83 -0.56 6.07 -2.34
C PRO A 83 0.06 7.35 -1.75
N GLY A 84 1.32 7.63 -2.09
CA GLY A 84 2.07 8.78 -1.61
C GLY A 84 2.87 8.57 -0.31
N VAL A 85 2.63 7.49 0.45
CA VAL A 85 3.47 7.06 1.57
C VAL A 85 4.15 5.75 1.18
N PRO A 86 5.50 5.67 1.20
CA PRO A 86 6.20 4.46 0.78
C PRO A 86 5.93 3.30 1.73
N VAL A 87 5.97 2.07 1.21
CA VAL A 87 5.78 0.83 1.97
C VAL A 87 7.09 0.04 2.02
N SER A 88 7.35 -0.61 3.16
CA SER A 88 8.55 -1.42 3.33
C SER A 88 8.62 -2.52 2.25
N PRO A 89 9.72 -2.60 1.47
CA PRO A 89 9.81 -3.53 0.36
C PRO A 89 9.92 -4.97 0.85
N MET A 90 9.28 -5.90 0.11
CA MET A 90 9.51 -7.32 0.33
C MET A 90 10.96 -7.68 -0.05
N LEU A 91 11.64 -8.41 0.84
CA LEU A 91 13.02 -8.86 0.64
C LEU A 91 13.08 -10.33 0.20
N ALA A 92 14.02 -10.63 -0.69
CA ALA A 92 14.29 -12.00 -1.12
C ALA A 92 15.25 -12.69 -0.14
N LYS A 93 15.04 -14.00 0.08
CA LYS A 93 16.04 -14.82 0.78
C LYS A 93 16.95 -15.47 -0.26
N PRO A 94 18.28 -15.36 -0.14
CA PRO A 94 19.19 -15.99 -1.09
C PRO A 94 19.08 -17.50 -1.02
N THR A 95 18.97 -18.15 -2.18
CA THR A 95 18.94 -19.61 -2.32
C THR A 95 20.01 -20.03 -3.30
N LYS A 96 20.75 -21.09 -2.97
CA LYS A 96 21.91 -21.52 -3.78
C LYS A 96 21.53 -22.51 -4.87
N SER A 97 20.35 -23.12 -4.78
CA SER A 97 19.90 -24.13 -5.72
C SER A 97 18.39 -24.11 -5.93
N VAL A 98 17.95 -24.61 -7.08
CA VAL A 98 16.53 -24.75 -7.41
C VAL A 98 15.86 -25.76 -6.46
N GLN A 99 16.56 -26.81 -6.03
CA GLN A 99 16.05 -27.79 -5.08
C GLN A 99 15.70 -27.16 -3.73
N GLU A 100 16.48 -26.18 -3.27
CA GLU A 100 16.19 -25.42 -2.05
C GLU A 100 14.88 -24.64 -2.18
N VAL A 101 14.67 -23.99 -3.33
CA VAL A 101 13.43 -23.27 -3.65
C VAL A 101 12.23 -24.24 -3.65
N LEU A 102 12.34 -25.37 -4.35
CA LEU A 102 11.28 -26.38 -4.42
C LEU A 102 10.93 -26.98 -3.05
N LYS A 103 11.96 -27.29 -2.24
CA LYS A 103 11.75 -27.80 -0.88
C LYS A 103 11.05 -26.77 0.00
N ARG A 104 11.41 -25.48 -0.15
CA ARG A 104 10.84 -24.39 0.64
C ARG A 104 9.40 -24.06 0.27
N LEU A 105 9.09 -24.04 -1.03
CA LEU A 105 7.75 -23.76 -1.52
C LEU A 105 6.82 -24.97 -1.39
N ASN A 106 7.36 -26.18 -1.19
CA ASN A 106 6.65 -27.38 -0.75
C ASN A 106 5.30 -27.63 -1.47
N GLY A 107 5.34 -27.70 -2.79
CA GLY A 107 4.15 -27.96 -3.61
C GLY A 107 3.23 -26.75 -3.82
N GLN A 108 3.55 -25.57 -3.26
CA GLN A 108 2.87 -24.33 -3.62
C GLN A 108 3.20 -23.93 -5.06
N ARG A 109 2.22 -23.39 -5.76
CA ARG A 109 2.42 -22.80 -7.08
C ARG A 109 3.25 -21.53 -6.94
N PHE A 110 4.25 -21.35 -7.79
CA PHE A 110 5.07 -20.15 -7.82
C PHE A 110 5.35 -19.70 -9.25
N THR A 111 5.75 -18.44 -9.39
CA THR A 111 6.21 -17.85 -10.65
C THR A 111 7.72 -17.59 -10.57
N CYS A 112 8.35 -17.50 -11.73
CA CYS A 112 9.75 -17.11 -11.86
C CYS A 112 9.81 -15.83 -12.70
N GLU A 113 10.41 -14.79 -12.13
CA GLU A 113 10.60 -13.50 -12.79
C GLU A 113 12.09 -13.24 -12.98
N TYR A 114 12.44 -12.50 -14.04
CA TYR A 114 13.81 -12.04 -14.22
C TYR A 114 14.18 -11.08 -13.08
N LYS A 115 15.31 -11.36 -12.43
CA LYS A 115 15.90 -10.41 -11.50
C LYS A 115 16.70 -9.38 -12.29
N TYR A 116 16.09 -8.24 -12.57
CA TYR A 116 16.75 -7.12 -13.25
C TYR A 116 17.91 -6.54 -12.39
N ASP A 117 18.88 -5.94 -13.08
CA ASP A 117 20.04 -5.26 -12.48
C ASP A 117 19.86 -3.75 -12.64
N GLY A 118 19.10 -3.16 -11.73
CA GLY A 118 18.69 -1.76 -11.78
C GLY A 118 18.56 -1.14 -10.39
N GLU A 119 17.82 -0.04 -10.33
CA GLU A 119 17.41 0.57 -9.06
C GLU A 119 15.95 0.25 -8.78
N ARG A 120 15.67 -0.35 -7.61
CA ARG A 120 14.30 -0.60 -7.19
C ARG A 120 13.56 0.71 -6.99
N ALA A 121 12.42 0.84 -7.64
CA ALA A 121 11.57 2.02 -7.63
C ALA A 121 10.14 1.61 -7.26
N GLN A 122 9.65 2.15 -6.15
CA GLN A 122 8.27 2.04 -5.73
C GLN A 122 7.52 3.28 -6.20
N VAL A 123 6.62 3.09 -7.16
CA VAL A 123 5.92 4.17 -7.86
C VAL A 123 4.52 4.31 -7.29
N HIS A 124 4.23 5.47 -6.71
CA HIS A 124 2.92 5.83 -6.20
C HIS A 124 2.27 6.82 -7.15
N TYR A 125 1.06 6.53 -7.58
CA TYR A 125 0.26 7.38 -8.43
C TYR A 125 -1.07 7.70 -7.76
N MET A 126 -1.50 8.95 -7.86
CA MET A 126 -2.82 9.41 -7.40
C MET A 126 -3.33 10.51 -8.34
N SER A 127 -4.59 10.38 -8.78
CA SER A 127 -5.32 11.41 -9.49
C SER A 127 -5.79 12.50 -8.53
N GLY A 128 -5.99 13.73 -9.01
CA GLY A 128 -6.27 14.90 -8.17
C GLY A 128 -7.54 14.80 -7.31
N SER A 129 -8.46 13.88 -7.62
CA SER A 129 -9.67 13.59 -6.83
C SER A 129 -9.41 12.90 -5.49
N ASP A 130 -8.30 12.17 -5.35
CA ASP A 130 -8.04 11.29 -4.20
C ASP A 130 -7.16 11.97 -3.13
N TYR A 131 -6.83 13.25 -3.32
CA TYR A 131 -6.02 14.05 -2.40
C TYR A 131 -6.85 14.53 -1.19
N SER A 132 -7.14 13.61 -0.27
CA SER A 132 -7.64 13.96 1.07
C SER A 132 -6.50 14.58 1.89
N SER A 133 -6.77 15.78 2.40
CA SER A 133 -5.89 16.62 3.21
C SER A 133 -5.42 15.92 4.48
N THR A 134 -4.22 15.32 4.46
CA THR A 134 -3.39 15.19 5.67
C THR A 134 -1.93 15.41 5.30
N SER A 135 -1.54 16.68 5.38
CA SER A 135 -0.17 17.17 5.35
C SER A 135 0.69 16.54 6.43
N SER A 136 1.90 16.09 6.06
CA SER A 136 3.10 16.64 6.69
C SER A 136 4.14 16.90 5.61
N GLU A 137 4.71 18.10 5.71
CA GLU A 137 5.70 18.73 4.84
C GLU A 137 7.03 17.95 4.93
N GLU A 138 7.71 17.71 3.81
CA GLU A 138 9.05 18.25 3.45
C GLU A 138 9.47 17.48 2.17
N GLU A 139 10.10 17.99 1.10
CA GLU A 139 10.69 19.26 0.69
C GLU A 139 10.64 19.34 -0.86
N GLY A 140 10.67 20.56 -1.41
CA GLY A 140 10.82 20.78 -2.86
C GLY A 140 10.11 22.04 -3.37
N LYS A 141 10.65 23.22 -3.05
CA LYS A 141 10.19 24.51 -3.60
C LYS A 141 10.34 24.56 -5.12
N GLY A 142 9.29 24.16 -5.85
CA GLY A 142 9.05 24.54 -7.24
C GLY A 142 7.81 25.42 -7.30
N LYS A 143 7.98 26.74 -7.46
CA LYS A 143 6.87 27.67 -7.75
C LYS A 143 6.31 27.36 -9.14
N GLY A 144 5.32 26.46 -9.21
CA GLY A 144 4.45 26.25 -10.36
C GLY A 144 3.08 26.86 -10.07
N LYS A 145 2.67 27.81 -10.91
CA LYS A 145 1.45 28.60 -10.79
C LYS A 145 0.28 27.81 -11.39
N GLY A 146 -0.69 27.43 -10.55
CA GLY A 146 -2.08 27.10 -10.87
C GLY A 146 -2.35 26.05 -11.96
N ASP A 147 -2.79 24.86 -11.54
CA ASP A 147 -3.93 24.18 -12.17
C ASP A 147 -4.51 23.18 -11.18
N GLY A 148 -5.82 23.26 -10.94
CA GLY A 148 -6.54 22.29 -10.12
C GLY A 148 -6.58 20.94 -10.83
N ASP A 149 -6.53 19.86 -10.04
CA ASP A 149 -6.68 18.47 -10.50
C ASP A 149 -5.45 17.82 -11.16
N ALA A 150 -4.23 18.21 -10.73
CA ALA A 150 -3.00 17.61 -11.23
C ALA A 150 -2.73 16.23 -10.61
N ALA A 151 -2.79 15.18 -11.43
CA ALA A 151 -2.32 13.85 -11.04
C ALA A 151 -0.86 13.90 -10.56
N THR A 152 -0.59 13.22 -9.44
CA THR A 152 0.70 13.24 -8.75
C THR A 152 1.34 11.84 -8.79
N THR A 153 2.60 11.78 -9.21
CA THR A 153 3.42 10.57 -9.15
C THR A 153 4.60 10.81 -8.21
N LYS A 154 4.82 9.91 -7.26
CA LYS A 154 6.03 9.86 -6.42
C LYS A 154 6.76 8.55 -6.66
N VAL A 155 8.09 8.60 -6.69
CA VAL A 155 8.97 7.45 -6.82
C VAL A 155 9.82 7.35 -5.58
N PHE A 156 9.85 6.19 -4.95
CA PHE A 156 10.67 5.92 -3.77
C PHE A 156 11.68 4.80 -4.06
N SER A 157 12.90 4.97 -3.56
CA SER A 157 13.94 3.95 -3.64
C SER A 157 13.67 2.76 -2.70
N ARG A 158 14.52 1.73 -2.78
CA ARG A 158 14.55 0.60 -1.81
C ARG A 158 14.58 1.06 -0.34
N ASN A 159 15.25 2.18 -0.05
CA ASN A 159 15.38 2.71 1.30
C ASN A 159 14.31 3.77 1.62
N LEU A 160 13.22 3.79 0.84
CA LEU A 160 12.06 4.67 1.03
C LEU A 160 12.34 6.17 0.82
N LEU A 161 13.53 6.52 0.33
CA LEU A 161 13.86 7.90 -0.04
C LEU A 161 13.12 8.28 -1.32
N ASN A 162 12.55 9.48 -1.34
CA ASN A 162 11.92 10.05 -2.53
C ASN A 162 12.99 10.32 -3.61
N THR A 163 12.91 9.60 -4.72
CA THR A 163 13.81 9.70 -5.89
C THR A 163 13.09 10.19 -7.14
N THR A 164 11.92 10.82 -6.99
CA THR A 164 11.12 11.32 -8.12
C THR A 164 11.93 12.26 -9.03
N GLU A 165 12.72 13.16 -8.45
CA GLU A 165 13.55 14.10 -9.21
C GLU A 165 14.74 13.42 -9.92
N LYS A 166 15.18 12.25 -9.44
CA LYS A 166 16.25 11.46 -10.07
C LYS A 166 15.78 10.81 -11.36
N PHE A 167 14.50 10.43 -11.44
CA PHE A 167 13.90 9.73 -12.57
C PHE A 167 12.67 10.50 -13.11
N PRO A 168 12.86 11.72 -13.68
CA PRO A 168 11.77 12.58 -14.13
C PRO A 168 10.92 11.97 -15.27
N GLU A 169 11.46 11.00 -15.99
CA GLU A 169 10.77 10.24 -17.03
C GLU A 169 9.71 9.27 -16.47
N VAL A 170 9.90 8.73 -15.26
CA VAL A 170 8.95 7.77 -14.67
C VAL A 170 7.56 8.38 -14.47
N PRO A 171 7.40 9.58 -13.88
CA PRO A 171 6.11 10.27 -13.84
C PRO A 171 5.45 10.47 -15.21
N LEU A 172 6.24 10.73 -16.26
CA LEU A 172 5.71 10.93 -17.61
C LEU A 172 5.14 9.63 -18.18
N TYR A 173 5.87 8.52 -18.08
CA TYR A 173 5.40 7.21 -18.53
C TYR A 173 4.18 6.73 -17.76
N VAL A 174 4.15 6.97 -16.44
CA VAL A 174 2.98 6.64 -15.61
C VAL A 174 1.76 7.44 -16.06
N LYS A 175 1.91 8.75 -16.26
CA LYS A 175 0.82 9.62 -16.71
C LYS A 175 0.29 9.19 -18.08
N GLU A 176 1.17 8.89 -19.01
CA GLU A 176 0.82 8.39 -20.35
C GLU A 176 0.05 7.06 -20.26
N ALA A 177 0.55 6.10 -19.49
CA ALA A 177 -0.10 4.79 -19.30
C ALA A 177 -1.48 4.91 -18.62
N CYS A 178 -1.66 5.87 -17.72
CA CYS A 178 -2.91 6.07 -16.99
C CYS A 178 -3.98 6.82 -17.78
N ALA A 179 -3.59 7.60 -18.80
CA ALA A 179 -4.51 8.43 -19.57
C ALA A 179 -5.65 7.63 -20.24
N SER A 180 -5.43 6.34 -20.53
CA SER A 180 -6.41 5.46 -21.16
C SER A 180 -6.91 4.31 -20.29
N SER A 181 -6.44 4.19 -19.03
CA SER A 181 -6.72 3.01 -18.19
C SER A 181 -7.92 3.18 -17.24
N GLY A 182 -8.34 4.42 -16.98
CA GLY A 182 -9.35 4.73 -15.95
C GLY A 182 -8.86 4.53 -14.50
N VAL A 183 -7.58 4.19 -14.31
CA VAL A 183 -6.98 3.99 -12.99
C VAL A 183 -6.76 5.34 -12.32
N THR A 184 -7.31 5.52 -11.11
CA THR A 184 -7.19 6.77 -10.34
C THR A 184 -6.02 6.77 -9.38
N SER A 185 -5.65 5.62 -8.81
CA SER A 185 -4.47 5.51 -7.93
C SER A 185 -3.89 4.09 -7.88
N PHE A 186 -2.59 3.99 -7.57
CA PHE A 186 -1.91 2.72 -7.33
C PHE A 186 -0.58 2.88 -6.59
N VAL A 187 -0.06 1.75 -6.10
CA VAL A 187 1.34 1.57 -5.69
C VAL A 187 1.93 0.41 -6.48
N LEU A 188 3.05 0.65 -7.16
CA LEU A 188 3.71 -0.31 -8.05
C LEU A 188 5.14 -0.55 -7.58
N ASP A 189 5.55 -1.81 -7.47
CA ASP A 189 6.94 -2.21 -7.19
C ASP A 189 7.64 -2.54 -8.51
N THR A 190 8.72 -1.83 -8.81
CA THR A 190 9.40 -1.92 -10.11
C THR A 190 10.91 -1.86 -9.97
N GLU A 191 11.59 -2.15 -11.08
CA GLU A 191 13.02 -1.90 -11.23
C GLU A 191 13.23 -0.91 -12.38
N VAL A 192 13.91 0.21 -12.12
CA VAL A 192 14.38 1.13 -13.15
C VAL A 192 15.70 0.58 -13.67
N VAL A 193 15.76 0.31 -14.98
CA VAL A 193 16.91 -0.31 -15.63
C VAL A 193 17.37 0.56 -16.79
N ALA A 194 18.69 0.77 -16.90
CA ALA A 194 19.24 1.52 -18.01
C ALA A 194 19.04 0.77 -19.34
N TRP A 195 18.62 1.50 -20.36
CA TRP A 195 18.26 0.96 -21.67
C TRP A 195 18.98 1.69 -22.80
N ASN A 196 19.64 0.93 -23.67
CA ASN A 196 20.28 1.49 -24.86
C ASN A 196 19.28 1.56 -26.03
N ASN A 197 18.94 2.77 -26.46
CA ASN A 197 17.96 3.01 -27.52
C ASN A 197 18.44 2.63 -28.93
N ASP A 198 19.75 2.54 -29.17
CA ASP A 198 20.30 2.15 -30.48
C ASP A 198 20.33 0.63 -30.62
N THR A 199 20.83 -0.07 -29.59
CA THR A 199 20.96 -1.54 -29.61
C THR A 199 19.70 -2.27 -29.16
N LYS A 200 18.74 -1.56 -28.53
CA LYS A 200 17.51 -2.11 -27.94
C LYS A 200 17.81 -3.20 -26.90
N GLN A 201 18.73 -2.91 -25.98
CA GLN A 201 19.16 -3.84 -24.94
C GLN A 201 19.33 -3.15 -23.58
N PHE A 202 19.14 -3.91 -22.50
CA PHE A 202 19.53 -3.49 -21.17
C PHE A 202 21.04 -3.29 -21.08
N VAL A 203 21.48 -2.31 -20.32
CA VAL A 203 22.90 -2.08 -20.00
C VAL A 203 23.14 -2.26 -18.50
N PRO A 204 24.39 -2.50 -18.06
CA PRO A 204 24.69 -2.74 -16.65
C PRO A 204 24.30 -1.57 -15.75
N PHE A 205 24.00 -1.88 -14.48
CA PHE A 205 23.59 -0.89 -13.47
C PHE A 205 24.55 0.31 -13.35
N GLN A 206 25.85 0.14 -13.58
CA GLN A 206 26.84 1.22 -13.49
C GLN A 206 26.63 2.36 -14.51
N VAL A 207 25.78 2.16 -15.52
CA VAL A 207 25.44 3.16 -16.54
C VAL A 207 24.20 3.97 -16.15
N LEU A 208 23.38 3.45 -15.24
CA LEU A 208 22.16 4.12 -14.73
C LEU A 208 22.51 5.34 -13.86
#